data_AF-A0A2I0WE46-F1
#
_entry.id   AF-A0A2I0WE46-F1
#
_cell.length_a   1.000
_cell.length_b   1.000
_cell.length_c   1.000
_cell.angle_alpha   90.00
_cell.angle_beta   90.00
_cell.angle_gamma   90.00
#
_symmetry.space_group_name_H-M   'P 1'
#
loop_
_entity.id
_entity.type
_entity.pdbx_description
1 polymer ?
#
loop_
_entity_poly.entity_id
_entity_poly.type
_entity_poly.pdbx_seq_one_letter_code
_entity_poly.pdbx_strand_id
1 'polypeptide(L)'
;MNAWPFDGLQKAELRCLLPRSLLDNGFYTDYHKDEVSDRSSFSWSGQRKAPSYLHKLVFPQEFMAALRTIKMQDHEIKKATSLLAELVGSIEEGHPSEADVRAAVWESCGDYAALELLVDLLRAKLMELEESSGTVENDSKLLEDFHNLELEEHMRENSSTEERKGMTRNIISCIVYRRGQKQLTSLFLKEAEQALEFCANEQE
;
A
#
# COMPACT_ATOMS: atom_id res chain seq x y z
N MET A 1 -22.76 -29.69 18.31
CA MET A 1 -22.52 -28.69 17.25
C MET A 1 -21.72 -27.58 17.90
N ASN A 2 -20.40 -27.62 17.73
CA ASN A 2 -19.49 -26.68 18.40
C ASN A 2 -19.28 -25.48 17.48
N ALA A 3 -19.77 -24.33 17.92
CA ALA A 3 -19.50 -23.05 17.30
C ALA A 3 -18.04 -22.67 17.58
N TRP A 4 -17.26 -22.47 16.52
CA TRP A 4 -15.94 -21.86 16.59
C TRP A 4 -16.13 -20.34 16.78
N PRO A 5 -15.44 -19.68 17.71
CA PRO A 5 -15.44 -18.23 17.76
C PRO A 5 -14.44 -17.72 16.73
N PHE A 6 -14.92 -17.39 15.53
CA PHE A 6 -14.20 -16.55 14.58
C PHE A 6 -14.24 -15.08 15.05
N ASP A 7 -13.57 -14.77 16.16
CA ASP A 7 -13.47 -13.39 16.68
C ASP A 7 -12.25 -12.63 16.12
N GLY A 8 -11.51 -13.22 15.18
CA GLY A 8 -10.32 -12.59 14.57
C GLY A 8 -10.58 -11.64 13.39
N LEU A 9 -11.81 -11.56 12.87
CA LEU A 9 -12.07 -10.87 11.59
C LEU A 9 -12.49 -9.39 11.73
N GLN A 10 -12.62 -8.86 12.96
CA GLN A 10 -13.18 -7.51 13.19
C GLN A 10 -12.15 -6.38 13.40
N LYS A 11 -10.87 -6.58 13.10
CA LYS A 11 -9.86 -5.51 13.23
C LYS A 11 -9.01 -5.26 11.99
N ALA A 12 -9.56 -5.51 10.81
CA ALA A 12 -8.98 -5.04 9.56
C ALA A 12 -9.53 -3.65 9.23
N GLU A 13 -8.97 -2.60 9.82
CA GLU A 13 -9.13 -1.24 9.27
C GLU A 13 -8.37 -1.18 7.94
N LEU A 14 -8.96 -1.70 6.86
CA LEU A 14 -8.47 -1.51 5.48
C LEU A 14 -8.77 -0.08 4.98
N ARG A 15 -8.60 0.92 5.85
CA ARG A 15 -8.57 2.32 5.47
C ARG A 15 -7.15 2.67 5.08
N CYS A 16 -6.70 2.16 3.93
CA CYS A 16 -5.35 2.35 3.44
C CYS A 16 -5.15 3.76 2.88
N LEU A 17 -5.27 4.80 3.72
CA LEU A 17 -4.69 6.09 3.40
C LEU A 17 -3.20 6.00 3.65
N LEU A 18 -2.46 5.50 2.66
CA LEU A 18 -1.00 5.48 2.74
C LEU A 18 -0.49 6.92 2.69
N PRO A 19 0.18 7.42 3.74
CA PRO A 19 0.68 8.78 3.74
C PRO A 19 1.85 8.91 2.76
N ARG A 20 1.96 10.08 2.11
CA ARG A 20 3.05 10.38 1.18
C ARG A 20 4.44 10.16 1.77
N SER A 21 4.60 10.37 3.07
CA SER A 21 5.87 10.18 3.79
C SER A 21 6.42 8.76 3.74
N LEU A 22 5.62 7.75 3.38
CA LEU A 22 6.12 6.39 3.16
C LEU A 22 7.07 6.33 1.96
N LEU A 23 6.85 7.17 0.95
CA LEU A 23 7.68 7.23 -0.26
C LEU A 23 9.10 7.74 0.03
N ASP A 24 9.32 8.39 1.17
CA ASP A 24 10.63 8.96 1.54
C ASP A 24 11.70 7.88 1.83
N ASN A 25 11.31 6.61 1.90
CA ASN A 25 12.23 5.48 2.10
C ASN A 25 12.11 4.42 0.98
N GLY A 26 11.52 4.79 -0.15
CA GLY A 26 11.22 3.89 -1.25
C GLY A 26 12.36 3.65 -2.22
N PHE A 27 12.11 2.84 -3.24
CA PHE A 27 13.09 2.47 -4.27
C PHE A 27 13.59 3.68 -5.07
N TYR A 28 12.80 4.75 -5.17
CA TYR A 28 13.16 5.97 -5.88
C TYR A 28 13.84 7.03 -5.00
N THR A 29 14.26 6.67 -3.78
CA THR A 29 15.00 7.57 -2.89
C THR A 29 16.49 7.26 -2.87
N ASP A 30 17.32 8.30 -3.02
CA ASP A 30 18.79 8.20 -3.06
C ASP A 30 19.42 8.04 -1.67
N TYR A 31 18.61 7.93 -0.62
CA TYR A 31 19.08 7.82 0.76
C TYR A 31 19.32 6.36 1.15
N HIS A 32 20.60 5.97 1.13
CA HIS A 32 21.07 4.78 1.82
C HIS A 32 20.91 4.97 3.34
N LYS A 33 19.86 4.39 3.93
CA LYS A 33 19.81 4.19 5.38
C LYS A 33 20.75 3.06 5.76
N ASP A 34 21.97 3.41 6.13
CA ASP A 34 22.78 2.59 7.02
C ASP A 34 22.15 2.68 8.41
N GLU A 35 21.25 1.74 8.72
CA GLU A 35 21.03 1.21 10.06
C GLU A 35 19.97 0.10 9.97
N VAL A 36 20.46 -1.12 9.90
CA VAL A 36 19.67 -2.34 10.08
C VAL A 36 19.22 -2.35 11.55
N SER A 37 18.06 -1.77 11.83
CA SER A 37 17.35 -2.05 13.08
C SER A 37 16.93 -3.51 13.03
N ASP A 38 17.61 -4.30 13.85
CA ASP A 38 17.36 -5.67 14.29
C ASP A 38 16.07 -6.28 13.71
N ARG A 39 16.17 -6.73 12.46
CA ARG A 39 15.05 -7.40 11.78
C ARG A 39 15.02 -8.81 12.30
N SER A 40 14.18 -9.02 13.30
CA SER A 40 13.79 -10.32 13.84
C SER A 40 13.81 -11.38 12.73
N SER A 41 14.68 -12.37 12.89
CA SER A 41 14.92 -13.46 11.97
C SER A 41 13.61 -14.08 11.45
N PHE A 42 13.17 -13.68 10.26
CA PHE A 42 11.92 -14.14 9.62
C PHE A 42 12.00 -15.58 9.10
N SER A 43 13.04 -16.33 9.45
CA SER A 43 13.33 -17.66 8.93
C SER A 43 13.17 -18.68 10.04
N TRP A 44 12.10 -19.47 9.97
CA TRP A 44 11.83 -20.54 10.92
C TRP A 44 12.65 -21.79 10.61
N SER A 45 12.90 -22.01 9.32
CA SER A 45 13.73 -23.10 8.81
C SER A 45 15.23 -22.75 8.80
N GLY A 46 15.58 -21.46 8.92
CA GLY A 46 16.92 -20.95 8.60
C GLY A 46 17.29 -21.07 7.11
N GLN A 47 16.37 -21.54 6.26
CA GLN A 47 16.64 -21.82 4.84
C GLN A 47 16.34 -20.60 3.95
N ARG A 48 15.39 -19.74 4.33
CA ARG A 48 15.12 -18.50 3.60
C ARG A 48 15.90 -17.32 4.18
N LYS A 49 16.76 -16.73 3.35
CA LYS A 49 17.36 -15.41 3.60
C LYS A 49 16.26 -14.35 3.46
N ALA A 50 16.25 -13.35 4.34
CA ALA A 50 15.35 -12.21 4.18
C ALA A 50 15.63 -11.52 2.83
N PRO A 51 14.59 -11.23 2.02
CA PRO A 51 14.75 -10.57 0.73
C PRO A 51 15.52 -9.26 0.87
N SER A 52 16.42 -9.01 -0.08
CA SER A 52 17.31 -7.85 0.02
C SER A 52 16.51 -6.56 -0.13
N TYR A 53 15.44 -6.56 -0.93
CA TYR A 53 14.57 -5.40 -1.15
C TYR A 53 13.70 -5.02 0.06
N LEU A 54 13.57 -5.87 1.08
CA LEU A 54 12.57 -5.67 2.13
C LEU A 54 12.84 -4.39 2.95
N HIS A 55 14.07 -3.85 2.96
CA HIS A 55 14.38 -2.56 3.61
C HIS A 55 13.94 -1.33 2.80
N LYS A 56 13.63 -1.51 1.50
CA LYS A 56 13.12 -0.47 0.59
C LYS A 56 11.62 -0.52 0.40
N LEU A 57 10.95 -1.52 0.97
CA LEU A 57 9.52 -1.69 0.82
C LEU A 57 8.78 -0.58 1.60
N VAL A 58 8.10 0.31 0.87
CA VAL A 58 7.36 1.45 1.46
C VAL A 58 6.03 1.06 2.10
N PHE A 59 5.58 -0.18 1.87
CA PHE A 59 4.26 -0.65 2.30
C PHE A 59 4.32 -1.20 3.73
N PRO A 60 3.36 -0.82 4.62
CA PRO A 60 3.31 -1.31 5.98
C PRO A 60 3.28 -2.85 6.05
N GLN A 61 3.95 -3.42 7.06
CA GLN A 61 4.07 -4.88 7.18
C GLN A 61 2.72 -5.57 7.32
N GLU A 62 1.80 -4.98 8.08
CA GLU A 62 0.44 -5.43 8.32
C GLU A 62 -0.38 -5.43 7.03
N PHE A 63 -0.20 -4.40 6.20
CA PHE A 63 -0.85 -4.30 4.90
C PHE A 63 -0.35 -5.40 3.96
N MET A 64 0.97 -5.62 3.91
CA MET A 64 1.54 -6.72 3.12
C MET A 64 1.13 -8.09 3.65
N ALA A 65 1.06 -8.28 4.97
CA ALA A 65 0.59 -9.52 5.57
C ALA A 65 -0.87 -9.83 5.16
N ALA A 66 -1.75 -8.83 5.17
CA ALA A 66 -3.12 -8.99 4.71
C ALA A 66 -3.20 -9.40 3.23
N LEU A 67 -2.41 -8.75 2.35
CA LEU A 67 -2.37 -9.10 0.92
C LEU A 67 -1.86 -10.54 0.70
N ARG A 68 -0.83 -10.96 1.44
CA ARG A 68 -0.36 -12.36 1.43
C ARG A 68 -1.47 -13.32 1.80
N THR A 69 -2.16 -13.06 2.91
CA THR A 69 -3.29 -13.90 3.35
C THR A 69 -4.39 -13.97 2.30
N ILE A 70 -4.71 -12.87 1.62
CA ILE A 70 -5.74 -12.83 0.56
C ILE A 70 -5.32 -13.65 -0.67
N LYS A 71 -4.04 -13.62 -1.05
CA LYS A 71 -3.53 -14.29 -2.26
C LYS A 71 -3.06 -15.73 -2.05
N MET A 72 -2.96 -16.16 -0.80
CA MET A 72 -2.46 -17.48 -0.44
C MET A 72 -3.30 -18.59 -1.08
N GLN A 73 -2.63 -19.55 -1.73
CA GLN A 73 -3.24 -20.70 -2.39
C GLN A 73 -3.39 -21.90 -1.45
N ASP A 74 -4.27 -22.86 -1.78
CA ASP A 74 -4.54 -24.03 -0.94
C ASP A 74 -3.30 -24.80 -0.48
N HIS A 75 -2.30 -24.94 -1.35
CA HIS A 75 -1.07 -25.66 -1.02
C HIS A 75 -0.17 -24.86 -0.06
N GLU A 76 -0.19 -23.53 -0.15
CA GLU A 76 0.51 -22.61 0.75
C GLU A 76 -0.19 -22.54 2.11
N ILE A 77 -1.54 -22.57 2.14
CA ILE A 77 -2.33 -22.69 3.37
C ILE A 77 -1.96 -23.98 4.11
N LYS A 78 -1.88 -25.11 3.39
CA LYS A 78 -1.46 -26.40 3.96
C LYS A 78 -0.04 -26.34 4.52
N LYS A 79 0.88 -25.71 3.78
CA LYS A 79 2.27 -25.51 4.23
C LYS A 79 2.33 -24.65 5.50
N ALA A 80 1.64 -23.51 5.54
CA ALA A 80 1.58 -22.63 6.70
C ALA A 80 1.00 -23.37 7.92
N THR A 81 -0.06 -24.15 7.71
CA THR A 81 -0.67 -24.96 8.76
C THR A 81 0.29 -26.03 9.29
N SER A 82 1.06 -26.69 8.41
CA SER A 82 2.08 -27.66 8.82
C SER A 82 3.17 -27.01 9.67
N LEU A 83 3.69 -25.86 9.25
CA LEU A 83 4.70 -25.10 10.00
C LEU A 83 4.20 -24.71 11.39
N LEU A 84 2.94 -24.25 11.48
CA LEU A 84 2.34 -23.90 12.77
C LEU A 84 2.10 -25.14 13.64
N ALA A 85 1.70 -26.27 13.06
CA ALA A 85 1.49 -27.52 13.79
C ALA A 85 2.80 -28.08 14.36
N GLU A 86 3.92 -27.97 13.62
CA GLU A 86 5.25 -28.35 14.10
C GLU A 86 5.67 -27.53 15.33
N LEU A 87 5.34 -26.23 15.36
CA LEU A 87 5.66 -25.37 16.49
C LEU A 87 4.91 -25.77 17.76
N VAL A 88 3.60 -26.01 17.65
CA VAL A 88 2.74 -26.41 18.77
C VAL A 88 3.11 -27.81 19.27
N GLY A 89 3.56 -28.71 18.39
CA GLY A 89 4.06 -30.04 18.79
C GLY A 89 5.36 -30.01 19.61
N SER A 90 6.10 -28.89 19.58
CA SER A 90 7.36 -28.71 20.31
C SER A 90 7.23 -27.93 21.63
N ILE A 91 6.09 -27.26 21.86
CA ILE A 91 5.81 -26.41 23.03
C ILE A 91 4.58 -26.97 23.74
N GLU A 92 4.75 -27.49 24.96
CA GLU A 92 3.71 -28.27 25.65
C GLU A 92 2.36 -27.55 25.86
N GLU A 93 2.22 -26.21 25.76
CA GLU A 93 0.95 -25.53 26.12
C GLU A 93 0.57 -24.24 25.33
N GLY A 94 1.15 -23.95 24.16
CA GLY A 94 0.93 -22.65 23.48
C GLY A 94 0.15 -22.71 22.16
N HIS A 95 -0.95 -21.95 22.02
CA HIS A 95 -1.46 -21.55 20.71
C HIS A 95 -0.41 -20.67 19.99
N PRO A 96 -0.27 -20.76 18.65
CA PRO A 96 0.69 -19.93 17.92
C PRO A 96 0.34 -18.45 18.08
N SER A 97 1.37 -17.63 18.32
CA SER A 97 1.23 -16.18 18.42
C SER A 97 0.92 -15.54 17.06
N GLU A 98 0.48 -14.28 17.07
CA GLU A 98 0.24 -13.55 15.82
C GLU A 98 1.53 -13.41 14.98
N ALA A 99 2.68 -13.23 15.63
CA ALA A 99 3.98 -13.17 14.96
C ALA A 99 4.31 -14.52 14.28
N ASP A 100 3.99 -15.63 14.94
CA ASP A 100 4.17 -16.98 14.41
C ASP A 100 3.32 -17.22 13.17
N VAL A 101 2.06 -16.81 13.21
CA VAL A 101 1.15 -16.90 12.06
C VAL A 101 1.67 -16.06 10.89
N ARG A 102 2.08 -14.81 11.14
CA ARG A 102 2.63 -13.93 10.09
C ARG A 102 3.90 -14.51 9.47
N ALA A 103 4.79 -15.08 10.28
CA ALA A 103 6.01 -15.72 9.79
C ALA A 103 5.70 -16.98 8.97
N ALA A 104 4.81 -17.85 9.44
CA ALA A 104 4.41 -19.06 8.71
C ALA A 104 3.74 -18.75 7.36
N VAL A 105 2.89 -17.71 7.30
CA VAL A 105 2.30 -17.21 6.05
C VAL A 105 3.40 -16.72 5.12
N TRP A 106 4.31 -15.89 5.60
CA TRP A 106 5.41 -15.35 4.80
C TRP A 106 6.33 -16.45 4.26
N GLU A 107 6.71 -17.43 5.08
CA GLU A 107 7.52 -18.59 4.69
C GLU A 107 6.81 -19.46 3.63
N SER A 108 5.48 -19.46 3.64
CA SER A 108 4.67 -20.29 2.76
C SER A 108 4.51 -19.69 1.37
N CYS A 109 4.12 -18.42 1.28
CA CYS A 109 3.76 -17.78 0.00
C CYS A 109 4.68 -16.62 -0.42
N GLY A 110 5.55 -16.12 0.46
CA GLY A 110 6.40 -14.95 0.18
C GLY A 110 5.61 -13.68 -0.18
N ASP A 111 6.22 -12.80 -0.98
CA ASP A 111 5.66 -11.47 -1.30
C ASP A 111 5.14 -11.36 -2.73
N TYR A 112 5.55 -12.25 -3.65
CA TYR A 112 5.31 -12.08 -5.08
C TYR A 112 3.82 -11.93 -5.43
N ALA A 113 3.00 -12.92 -5.09
CA ALA A 113 1.56 -12.88 -5.40
C ALA A 113 0.84 -11.71 -4.70
N ALA A 114 1.32 -11.30 -3.52
CA ALA A 114 0.79 -10.15 -2.79
C ALA A 114 1.15 -8.82 -3.47
N LEU A 115 2.37 -8.69 -3.99
CA LEU A 115 2.83 -7.54 -4.77
C LEU A 115 2.12 -7.47 -6.13
N GLU A 116 1.88 -8.60 -6.80
CA GLU A 116 1.05 -8.65 -8.00
C GLU A 116 -0.36 -8.11 -7.73
N LEU A 117 -1.00 -8.56 -6.64
CA LEU A 117 -2.31 -8.03 -6.23
C LEU A 117 -2.27 -6.52 -6.02
N LEU A 118 -1.22 -6.03 -5.35
CA LEU A 118 -1.07 -4.62 -5.05
C LEU A 118 -0.95 -3.77 -6.32
N VAL A 119 -0.14 -4.23 -7.28
CA VAL A 119 0.00 -3.59 -8.58
C VAL A 119 -1.35 -3.53 -9.30
N ASP A 120 -2.09 -4.65 -9.34
CA ASP A 120 -3.42 -4.70 -9.97
C ASP A 120 -4.41 -3.72 -9.30
N LEU A 121 -4.44 -3.70 -7.97
CA LEU A 121 -5.30 -2.79 -7.20
C LEU A 121 -4.96 -1.32 -7.45
N LEU A 122 -3.67 -0.97 -7.49
CA LEU A 122 -3.21 0.40 -7.74
C LEU A 122 -3.50 0.84 -9.18
N ARG A 123 -3.34 -0.05 -10.16
CA ARG A 123 -3.72 0.22 -11.56
C ARG A 123 -5.22 0.42 -11.71
N ALA A 124 -6.03 -0.45 -11.12
CA ALA A 124 -7.48 -0.31 -11.10
C ALA A 124 -7.89 1.02 -10.44
N LYS A 125 -7.25 1.39 -9.33
CA LYS A 125 -7.52 2.65 -8.63
C LYS A 125 -7.14 3.87 -9.47
N LEU A 126 -5.98 3.84 -10.13
CA LEU A 126 -5.57 4.95 -11.00
C LEU A 126 -6.56 5.12 -12.16
N MET A 127 -6.96 4.02 -12.80
CA MET A 127 -7.97 4.03 -13.87
C MET A 127 -9.31 4.63 -13.40
N GLU A 128 -9.81 4.21 -12.23
CA GLU A 128 -11.04 4.75 -11.61
C GLU A 128 -10.93 6.26 -11.36
N LEU A 129 -9.78 6.75 -10.87
CA LEU A 129 -9.57 8.17 -10.63
C LEU A 129 -9.56 9.00 -11.93
N GLU A 130 -9.08 8.42 -13.03
CA GLU A 130 -8.95 9.10 -14.32
C GLU A 130 -10.21 9.01 -15.20
N GLU A 131 -11.04 7.97 -15.03
CA GLU A 131 -12.20 7.65 -15.89
C GLU A 131 -13.15 8.84 -16.10
N SER A 132 -13.43 9.62 -15.04
CA SER A 132 -14.37 10.74 -15.10
C SER A 132 -13.73 12.13 -15.04
N SER A 133 -12.45 12.21 -14.65
CA SER A 133 -11.81 13.48 -14.32
C SER A 133 -10.51 13.75 -15.08
N GLY A 134 -10.11 12.85 -15.99
CA GLY A 134 -8.88 12.97 -16.78
C GLY A 134 -7.62 12.70 -15.95
N THR A 135 -6.45 13.00 -16.52
CA THR A 135 -5.16 12.71 -15.88
C THR A 135 -4.76 13.80 -14.87
N VAL A 136 -3.56 13.65 -14.27
CA VAL A 136 -2.93 14.68 -13.43
C VAL A 136 -2.69 15.98 -14.21
N GLU A 137 -2.36 15.88 -15.50
CA GLU A 137 -2.12 17.01 -16.39
C GLU A 137 -3.43 17.76 -16.68
N ASN A 138 -4.54 17.04 -16.87
CA ASN A 138 -5.87 17.67 -16.98
C ASN A 138 -6.19 18.53 -15.75
N ASP A 139 -5.98 17.99 -14.55
CA ASP A 139 -6.20 18.73 -13.30
C ASP A 139 -5.26 19.91 -13.12
N SER A 140 -4.00 19.77 -13.55
CA SER A 140 -3.02 20.86 -13.48
C SER A 140 -3.42 22.01 -14.39
N LYS A 141 -3.83 21.70 -15.62
CA LYS A 141 -4.36 22.69 -16.56
C LYS A 141 -5.60 23.39 -16.02
N LEU A 142 -6.53 22.65 -15.42
CA LEU A 142 -7.72 23.26 -14.80
C LEU A 142 -7.34 24.27 -13.72
N LEU A 143 -6.37 23.94 -12.85
CA LEU A 143 -5.90 24.85 -11.81
C LEU A 143 -5.19 26.08 -12.38
N GLU A 144 -4.39 25.92 -13.43
CA GLU A 144 -3.74 27.03 -14.14
C GLU A 144 -4.77 27.97 -14.78
N ASP A 145 -5.77 27.42 -15.46
CA ASP A 145 -6.86 28.18 -16.07
C ASP A 145 -7.63 28.97 -15.01
N PHE A 146 -7.90 28.38 -13.83
CA PHE A 146 -8.52 29.07 -12.70
C PHE A 146 -7.67 30.24 -12.17
N HIS A 147 -6.36 30.04 -12.01
CA HIS A 147 -5.45 31.10 -11.56
C HIS A 147 -5.42 32.29 -12.54
N ASN A 148 -5.43 32.00 -13.85
CA ASN A 148 -5.47 33.04 -14.88
C ASN A 148 -6.79 33.83 -14.83
N LEU A 149 -7.92 33.13 -14.64
CA LEU A 149 -9.26 33.74 -14.58
C LEU A 149 -9.44 34.61 -13.33
N GLU A 150 -8.92 34.17 -12.18
CA GLU A 150 -8.91 34.94 -10.94
C GLU A 150 -8.07 36.23 -11.10
N LEU A 151 -6.91 36.14 -11.76
CA LEU A 151 -6.08 37.30 -12.07
C LEU A 151 -6.82 38.30 -12.98
N GLU A 152 -7.53 37.82 -14.00
CA GLU A 152 -8.32 38.66 -14.90
C GLU A 152 -9.52 39.33 -14.21
N GLU A 153 -10.23 38.63 -13.31
CA GLU A 153 -11.33 39.19 -12.52
C GLU A 153 -10.85 40.23 -11.50
N HIS A 154 -9.70 40.01 -10.87
CA HIS A 154 -9.07 40.99 -9.98
C HIS A 154 -8.74 42.30 -10.69
N MET A 155 -8.43 42.26 -11.99
CA MET A 155 -8.16 43.44 -12.81
C MET A 155 -9.44 44.18 -13.26
N ARG A 156 -10.64 43.61 -13.04
CA ARG A 156 -11.92 44.11 -13.60
C ARG A 156 -12.93 44.68 -12.59
N GLU A 157 -12.60 44.79 -11.30
CA GLU A 157 -13.42 45.35 -10.20
C GLU A 157 -14.90 45.67 -10.50
N ASN A 158 -15.84 44.78 -10.12
CA ASN A 158 -17.08 45.17 -9.41
C ASN A 158 -18.00 43.99 -8.99
N SER A 159 -18.20 43.88 -7.67
CA SER A 159 -19.43 43.49 -6.94
C SER A 159 -20.02 42.07 -7.05
N SER A 160 -20.49 41.56 -5.89
CA SER A 160 -21.28 40.33 -5.62
C SER A 160 -20.55 38.98 -5.55
N THR A 161 -19.35 38.94 -4.97
CA THR A 161 -18.39 37.83 -5.14
C THR A 161 -18.35 36.77 -4.04
N GLU A 162 -18.98 36.91 -2.86
CA GLU A 162 -18.71 35.99 -1.73
C GLU A 162 -19.25 34.55 -1.93
N GLU A 163 -20.50 34.37 -2.38
CA GLU A 163 -21.05 33.03 -2.66
C GLU A 163 -20.36 32.36 -3.85
N ARG A 164 -20.05 33.14 -4.91
CA ARG A 164 -19.26 32.67 -6.05
C ARG A 164 -17.84 32.28 -5.64
N LYS A 165 -17.16 33.07 -4.80
CA LYS A 165 -15.82 32.76 -4.27
C LYS A 165 -15.81 31.49 -3.42
N GLY A 166 -16.83 31.27 -2.58
CA GLY A 166 -16.97 30.04 -1.79
C GLY A 166 -17.14 28.80 -2.65
N MET A 167 -17.96 28.88 -3.69
CA MET A 167 -18.17 27.79 -4.64
C MET A 167 -16.92 27.50 -5.48
N THR A 168 -16.20 28.53 -5.94
CA THR A 168 -14.91 28.41 -6.63
C THR A 168 -13.84 27.76 -5.73
N ARG A 169 -13.76 28.14 -4.45
CA ARG A 169 -12.80 27.54 -3.52
C ARG A 169 -13.05 26.05 -3.29
N ASN A 170 -14.31 25.64 -3.22
CA ASN A 170 -14.68 24.23 -3.08
C ASN A 170 -14.29 23.43 -4.33
N ILE A 171 -14.54 23.97 -5.52
CA ILE A 171 -14.13 23.35 -6.79
C ILE A 171 -12.61 23.20 -6.85
N ILE A 172 -11.86 24.25 -6.54
CA ILE A 172 -10.38 24.21 -6.49
C ILE A 172 -9.91 23.15 -5.50
N SER A 173 -10.49 23.12 -4.29
CA SER A 173 -10.14 22.13 -3.26
C SER A 173 -10.39 20.70 -3.75
N CYS A 174 -11.48 20.45 -4.46
CA CYS A 174 -11.78 19.14 -5.06
C CYS A 174 -10.75 18.78 -6.15
N ILE A 175 -10.36 19.72 -7.01
CA ILE A 175 -9.35 19.48 -8.07
C ILE A 175 -7.98 19.21 -7.45
N VAL A 176 -7.56 19.98 -6.45
CA VAL A 176 -6.30 19.76 -5.72
C VAL A 176 -6.30 18.38 -5.05
N TYR A 177 -7.40 18.02 -4.37
CA TYR A 177 -7.53 16.74 -3.69
C TYR A 177 -7.42 15.56 -4.67
N ARG A 178 -8.23 15.54 -5.73
CA ARG A 178 -8.21 14.43 -6.71
C ARG A 178 -6.90 14.36 -7.48
N ARG A 179 -6.29 15.51 -7.81
CA ARG A 179 -4.94 15.56 -8.41
C ARG A 179 -3.92 14.90 -7.48
N GLY A 180 -3.97 15.24 -6.20
CA GLY A 180 -3.11 14.64 -5.18
C GLY A 180 -3.30 13.13 -5.06
N GLN A 181 -4.54 12.64 -5.11
CA GLN A 181 -4.82 11.20 -5.11
C GLN A 181 -4.20 10.50 -6.32
N LYS A 182 -4.40 11.02 -7.54
CA LYS A 182 -3.81 10.45 -8.76
C LYS A 182 -2.29 10.41 -8.70
N GLN A 183 -1.66 11.52 -8.30
CA GLN A 183 -0.21 11.61 -8.13
C GLN A 183 0.28 10.57 -7.11
N LEU A 184 -0.37 10.48 -5.96
CA LEU A 184 0.04 9.55 -4.90
C LEU A 184 -0.15 8.09 -5.31
N THR A 185 -1.28 7.74 -5.93
CA THR A 185 -1.52 6.41 -6.47
C THR A 185 -0.50 6.04 -7.54
N SER A 186 -0.15 6.96 -8.44
CA SER A 186 0.89 6.74 -9.46
C SER A 186 2.27 6.48 -8.83
N LEU A 187 2.64 7.21 -7.78
CA LEU A 187 3.91 6.99 -7.08
C LEU A 187 3.95 5.65 -6.36
N PHE A 188 2.90 5.29 -5.62
CA PHE A 188 2.81 3.97 -4.99
C PHE A 188 2.78 2.83 -6.02
N LEU A 189 2.15 3.04 -7.18
CA LEU A 189 2.16 2.06 -8.26
C LEU A 189 3.60 1.77 -8.72
N LYS A 190 4.41 2.82 -8.96
CA LYS A 190 5.82 2.65 -9.33
C LYS A 190 6.62 1.90 -8.26
N GLU A 191 6.42 2.23 -6.99
CA GLU A 191 7.06 1.53 -5.87
C GLU A 191 6.66 0.04 -5.82
N ALA A 192 5.38 -0.27 -6.06
CA ALA A 192 4.89 -1.65 -6.09
C ALA A 192 5.44 -2.43 -7.29
N GLU A 193 5.48 -1.82 -8.48
CA GLU A 193 6.06 -2.42 -9.69
C GLU A 193 7.54 -2.71 -9.50
N GLN A 194 8.29 -1.77 -8.92
CA GLN A 194 9.71 -1.97 -8.64
C GLN A 194 9.93 -3.07 -7.60
N ALA A 195 9.15 -3.09 -6.51
CA ALA A 195 9.22 -4.15 -5.50
C ALA A 195 8.93 -5.53 -6.11
N LEU A 196 7.94 -5.61 -7.00
CA LEU A 196 7.58 -6.85 -7.69
C LEU A 196 8.72 -7.34 -8.59
N GLU A 197 9.37 -6.44 -9.35
CA GLU A 197 10.53 -6.76 -10.18
C GLU A 197 11.70 -7.30 -9.34
N PHE A 198 12.05 -6.64 -8.23
CA PHE A 198 13.07 -7.14 -7.30
C PHE A 198 12.68 -8.50 -6.70
N CYS A 199 11.40 -8.68 -6.35
CA CYS A 199 10.91 -9.95 -5.83
C CYS A 199 10.99 -11.08 -6.86
N ALA A 200 10.75 -10.78 -8.14
CA ALA A 200 10.89 -11.75 -9.23
C ALA A 200 12.35 -12.17 -9.42
N ASN A 201 13.25 -11.20 -9.44
CA ASN A 201 14.68 -11.42 -9.69
C ASN A 201 15.40 -12.15 -8.54
N GLU A 202 14.88 -12.09 -7.31
CA GLU A 202 15.43 -12.83 -6.16
C GLU A 202 14.92 -14.29 -6.06
N GLN A 203 13.96 -14.69 -6.89
CA GLN A 203 13.45 -16.07 -6.93
C GLN A 203 14.18 -16.97 -7.95
N GLU A 204 15.02 -16.39 -8.81
CA GLU A 204 15.96 -17.09 -9.72
C GLU A 204 17.29 -17.41 -9.03
#